data_AF-A0A7I7L3U5-F1
#
_entry.id   AF-A0A7I7L3U5-F1
#
_cell.length_a   1.000
_cell.length_b   1.000
_cell.length_c   1.000
_cell.angle_alpha   90.00
_cell.angle_beta   90.00
_cell.angle_gamma   90.00
#
_symmetry.space_group_name_H-M   'P 1'
#
loop_
_entity.id
_entity.type
_entity.pdbx_description
1 polymer ?
#
loop_
_entity_poly.entity_id
_entity_poly.type
_entity_poly.pdbx_seq_one_letter_code
_entity_poly.pdbx_strand_id
1 'polypeptide(L)'
;MKQLQDDRVLAYNSMFLGVFMFLFGFLKFFEPFRTMFDVQIAKSDLPPLSIPFGKVAEMAIGLGLLLPACFRKKINNLYGPVVFVASAGLVVNMGVATYVHLQPDVPASVLPLGIKTPFIPLFVMVLAVLNLYRLYGARTGKS
;
A
#
# COMPACT_ATOMS: atom_id res chain seq x y z
N MET A 1 -14.75 -17.63 -7.64
CA MET A 1 -13.66 -17.09 -8.47
C MET A 1 -14.20 -16.22 -9.59
N LYS A 2 -15.17 -16.69 -10.42
CA LYS A 2 -15.88 -15.82 -11.40
C LYS A 2 -16.35 -14.47 -10.83
N GLN A 3 -17.01 -14.48 -9.66
CA GLN A 3 -17.50 -13.26 -8.99
C GLN A 3 -16.41 -12.23 -8.62
N LEU A 4 -15.21 -12.68 -8.23
CA LEU A 4 -14.07 -11.78 -7.92
C LEU A 4 -13.41 -11.21 -9.19
N GLN A 5 -13.51 -11.96 -10.29
CA GLN A 5 -12.95 -11.59 -11.58
C GLN A 5 -13.84 -10.60 -12.33
N ASP A 6 -15.16 -10.64 -12.09
CA ASP A 6 -16.15 -9.70 -12.63
C ASP A 6 -16.31 -8.44 -11.76
N ASP A 7 -15.79 -8.44 -10.54
CA ASP A 7 -15.79 -7.25 -9.69
C ASP A 7 -14.83 -6.20 -10.26
N ARG A 8 -15.37 -5.34 -11.13
CA ARG A 8 -14.63 -4.25 -11.79
C ARG A 8 -14.07 -3.27 -10.77
N VAL A 9 -14.81 -3.01 -9.69
CA VAL A 9 -14.38 -2.07 -8.63
C VAL A 9 -13.13 -2.61 -7.93
N LEU A 10 -13.10 -3.89 -7.58
CA LEU A 10 -11.93 -4.54 -7.00
C LEU A 10 -10.72 -4.47 -7.96
N ALA A 11 -10.93 -4.60 -9.27
CA ALA A 11 -9.88 -4.48 -10.28
C ALA A 11 -9.30 -3.08 -10.33
N TYR A 12 -10.18 -2.08 -10.52
CA TYR A 12 -9.79 -0.69 -10.67
C TYR A 12 -9.12 -0.19 -9.39
N ASN A 13 -9.67 -0.51 -8.22
CA ASN A 13 -9.04 -0.16 -6.94
C ASN A 13 -7.69 -0.83 -6.77
N SER A 14 -7.56 -2.14 -7.05
CA SER A 14 -6.26 -2.82 -6.96
C SER A 14 -5.24 -2.26 -7.95
N MET A 15 -5.67 -1.91 -9.17
CA MET A 15 -4.80 -1.30 -10.17
C MET A 15 -4.36 0.11 -9.75
N PHE A 16 -5.30 0.94 -9.29
CA PHE A 16 -5.02 2.28 -8.77
C PHE A 16 -4.07 2.22 -7.58
N LEU A 17 -4.38 1.40 -6.58
CA LEU A 17 -3.52 1.18 -5.41
C LEU A 17 -2.15 0.62 -5.80
N GLY A 18 -2.12 -0.33 -6.73
CA GLY A 18 -0.88 -0.94 -7.22
C GLY A 18 0.04 0.08 -7.89
N VAL A 19 -0.49 0.87 -8.82
CA VAL A 19 0.25 1.96 -9.49
C VAL A 19 0.70 2.98 -8.47
N PHE A 20 -0.19 3.41 -7.57
CA PHE A 20 0.10 4.42 -6.57
C PHE A 20 1.23 3.97 -5.64
N MET A 21 1.13 2.77 -5.08
CA MET A 21 2.15 2.19 -4.19
C MET A 21 3.48 1.99 -4.88
N PHE A 22 3.46 1.53 -6.14
CA PHE A 22 4.67 1.36 -6.92
C PHE A 22 5.33 2.71 -7.23
N LEU A 23 4.55 3.72 -7.61
CA LEU A 23 5.04 5.08 -7.88
C LEU A 23 5.67 5.68 -6.62
N PHE A 24 4.99 5.61 -5.47
CA PHE A 24 5.52 6.13 -4.20
C PHE A 24 6.76 5.38 -3.73
N GLY A 25 6.77 4.05 -3.82
CA GLY A 25 7.95 3.24 -3.53
C GLY A 25 9.13 3.57 -4.46
N PHE A 26 8.86 3.81 -5.75
CA PHE A 26 9.87 4.21 -6.73
C PHE A 26 10.39 5.63 -6.51
N LEU A 27 9.52 6.57 -6.15
CA LEU A 27 9.93 7.95 -5.82
C LEU A 27 10.86 8.00 -4.61
N LYS A 28 10.75 7.08 -3.65
CA LYS A 28 11.68 6.97 -2.50
C LYS A 28 13.13 6.61 -2.87
N PHE A 29 13.42 6.34 -4.15
CA PHE A 29 14.79 6.20 -4.65
C PHE A 29 15.41 7.53 -5.11
N PHE A 30 14.60 8.57 -5.32
CA PHE A 30 15.03 9.88 -5.82
C PHE A 30 15.00 10.95 -4.71
N GLU A 31 15.86 11.95 -4.81
CA GLU A 31 15.80 13.17 -4.00
C GLU A 31 14.55 14.01 -4.40
N PRO A 32 13.89 14.70 -3.46
CA PRO A 32 14.14 14.77 -2.01
C PRO A 32 13.45 13.67 -1.19
N PHE A 33 12.66 12.79 -1.83
CA PHE A 33 11.85 11.75 -1.16
C PHE A 33 12.68 10.75 -0.38
N ARG A 34 13.88 10.40 -0.88
CA ARG A 34 14.85 9.56 -0.16
C ARG A 34 15.21 10.17 1.19
N THR A 35 15.70 11.40 1.18
CA THR A 35 16.11 12.14 2.38
C THR A 35 14.94 12.34 3.35
N MET A 36 13.74 12.63 2.83
CA MET A 36 12.51 12.74 3.62
C MET A 36 12.18 11.43 4.37
N PHE A 37 12.31 10.29 3.69
CA PHE A 37 12.04 8.99 4.29
C PHE A 37 13.13 8.57 5.30
N ASP A 38 14.39 8.86 5.01
CA ASP A 38 15.51 8.59 5.91
C ASP A 38 15.37 9.42 7.21
N VAL A 39 14.98 10.70 7.11
CA VAL A 39 14.69 11.55 8.28
C VAL A 39 13.46 11.06 9.05
N GLN A 40 12.40 10.62 8.37
CA GLN A 40 11.23 10.05 9.01
C GLN A 40 11.58 8.81 9.86
N ILE A 41 12.41 7.91 9.34
CA ILE A 41 12.84 6.71 10.08
C ILE A 41 13.79 7.08 11.23
N ALA A 42 14.75 7.97 10.98
CA ALA A 42 15.73 8.41 11.99
C ALA A 42 15.06 9.16 13.16
N LYS A 43 14.01 9.94 12.89
CA LYS A 43 13.22 10.65 13.91
C LYS A 43 12.19 9.75 14.62
N SER A 44 11.87 8.60 14.05
CA SER A 44 10.89 7.67 14.62
C SER A 44 11.51 6.58 15.50
N ASP A 45 12.81 6.69 15.81
CA ASP A 45 13.60 5.67 16.54
C ASP A 45 13.50 4.26 15.92
N LEU A 46 13.15 4.19 14.64
CA LEU A 46 13.00 2.93 13.93
C LEU A 46 14.38 2.44 13.45
N PRO A 47 14.62 1.12 13.44
CA PRO A 47 15.88 0.57 12.97
C PRO A 47 16.21 1.07 11.55
N PRO A 48 17.48 1.32 11.21
CA PRO A 48 17.87 1.71 9.85
C PRO A 48 17.45 0.69 8.79
N LEU A 49 17.25 -0.58 9.18
CA LEU A 49 16.71 -1.65 8.35
C LEU A 49 15.27 -1.40 7.88
N SER A 50 14.49 -0.57 8.58
CA SER A 50 13.14 -0.17 8.18
C SER A 50 13.13 0.69 6.91
N ILE A 51 14.25 1.32 6.55
CA ILE A 51 14.39 2.11 5.32
C ILE A 51 14.29 1.21 4.07
N PRO A 52 15.21 0.25 3.84
CA PRO A 52 15.12 -0.63 2.69
C PRO A 52 13.87 -1.53 2.77
N PHE A 53 13.49 -1.96 3.98
CA PHE A 53 12.30 -2.79 4.15
C PHE A 53 11.02 -2.08 3.73
N GLY A 54 10.82 -0.81 4.11
CA GLY A 54 9.66 -0.02 3.71
C GLY A 54 9.60 0.20 2.19
N LYS A 55 10.73 0.52 1.54
CA LYS A 55 10.80 0.70 0.08
C LYS A 55 10.46 -0.58 -0.66
N VAL A 56 11.07 -1.70 -0.25
CA VAL A 56 10.84 -3.01 -0.87
C VAL A 56 9.41 -3.49 -0.62
N ALA A 57 8.87 -3.30 0.59
CA ALA A 57 7.50 -3.67 0.92
C ALA A 57 6.49 -2.90 0.06
N GLU A 58 6.64 -1.58 -0.09
CA GLU A 58 5.76 -0.77 -0.92
C GLU A 58 5.76 -1.19 -2.38
N MET A 59 6.95 -1.46 -2.94
CA MET A 59 7.08 -1.94 -4.32
C MET A 59 6.49 -3.34 -4.49
N ALA A 60 6.75 -4.25 -3.53
CA ALA A 60 6.24 -5.61 -3.55
C ALA A 60 4.70 -5.64 -3.45
N ILE A 61 4.12 -4.81 -2.58
CA ILE A 61 2.66 -4.63 -2.46
C ILE A 61 2.09 -4.02 -3.74
N GLY A 62 2.76 -2.99 -4.29
CA GLY A 62 2.37 -2.35 -5.56
C GLY A 62 2.30 -3.35 -6.70
N LEU A 63 3.36 -4.13 -6.90
CA LEU A 63 3.41 -5.22 -7.89
C LEU A 63 2.40 -6.33 -7.58
N GLY A 64 2.23 -6.67 -6.30
CA GLY A 64 1.26 -7.66 -5.83
C GLY A 64 -0.19 -7.29 -6.11
N LEU A 65 -0.53 -6.00 -6.18
CA LEU A 65 -1.86 -5.53 -6.58
C LEU A 65 -1.96 -5.29 -8.10
N LEU A 66 -0.86 -4.88 -8.75
CA LEU A 66 -0.81 -4.57 -10.18
C LEU A 66 -0.82 -5.83 -11.06
N LEU A 67 0.02 -6.83 -10.74
CA LEU A 67 0.16 -8.05 -11.53
C LEU A 67 -1.15 -8.83 -11.65
N PRO A 68 -1.92 -9.08 -10.56
CA PRO A 68 -3.20 -9.76 -10.68
C PRO A 68 -4.26 -8.91 -11.39
N ALA A 69 -4.17 -7.58 -11.31
CA ALA A 69 -5.08 -6.68 -12.02
C ALA A 69 -4.83 -6.71 -13.54
N CYS A 70 -3.57 -6.68 -13.98
CA CYS A 70 -3.19 -6.75 -15.40
C CYS A 70 -3.36 -8.16 -16.00
N PHE A 71 -2.99 -9.22 -15.26
CA PHE A 71 -3.03 -10.61 -15.72
C PHE A 71 -4.22 -11.39 -15.17
N ARG A 72 -5.36 -10.72 -15.00
CA ARG A 72 -6.60 -11.26 -14.40
C ARG A 72 -7.07 -12.56 -15.03
N LYS A 73 -6.88 -12.73 -16.35
CA LYS A 73 -7.26 -13.95 -17.10
C LYS A 73 -6.32 -15.13 -16.85
N LYS A 74 -5.04 -14.88 -16.53
CA LYS A 74 -3.99 -15.91 -16.39
C LYS A 74 -3.84 -16.39 -14.94
N ILE A 75 -4.16 -15.53 -13.96
CA ILE A 75 -3.91 -15.76 -12.52
C ILE A 75 -5.22 -16.07 -11.75
N ASN A 76 -6.18 -16.74 -12.39
CA ASN A 76 -7.55 -16.83 -11.84
C ASN A 76 -7.63 -17.53 -10.46
N ASN A 77 -6.76 -18.52 -10.22
CA ASN A 77 -6.75 -19.28 -8.95
C ASN A 77 -5.97 -18.58 -7.82
N LEU A 78 -5.01 -17.73 -8.18
CA LEU A 78 -4.15 -17.01 -7.22
C LEU A 78 -4.57 -15.55 -7.02
N TYR A 79 -5.48 -15.01 -7.84
CA TYR A 79 -5.95 -13.63 -7.77
C TYR A 79 -6.45 -13.24 -6.37
N GLY A 80 -7.35 -14.05 -5.80
CA GLY A 80 -7.93 -13.78 -4.48
C GLY A 80 -6.89 -13.77 -3.35
N PRO A 81 -6.10 -14.85 -3.18
CA PRO A 81 -5.03 -14.90 -2.17
C PRO A 81 -3.98 -13.79 -2.32
N VAL A 82 -3.53 -13.50 -3.54
CA VAL A 82 -2.49 -12.47 -3.78
C VAL A 82 -3.01 -11.08 -3.45
N VAL A 83 -4.22 -10.73 -3.92
CA VAL A 83 -4.84 -9.43 -3.59
C VAL A 83 -5.11 -9.30 -2.09
N PHE A 84 -5.49 -10.41 -1.43
CA PHE A 84 -5.67 -10.44 0.03
C PHE A 84 -4.37 -10.16 0.77
N VAL A 85 -3.29 -10.90 0.46
CA VAL A 85 -1.98 -10.72 1.11
C VAL A 85 -1.44 -9.32 0.84
N ALA A 86 -1.55 -8.83 -0.40
CA ALA A 86 -1.08 -7.49 -0.77
C ALA A 86 -1.89 -6.38 -0.08
N SER A 87 -3.23 -6.51 0.03
CA SER A 87 -4.07 -5.54 0.73
C SER A 87 -3.85 -5.58 2.25
N ALA A 88 -3.65 -6.75 2.85
CA ALA A 88 -3.32 -6.88 4.27
C ALA A 88 -1.94 -6.27 4.58
N GLY A 89 -0.93 -6.55 3.76
CA GLY A 89 0.38 -5.92 3.83
C GLY A 89 0.30 -4.40 3.63
N LEU A 90 -0.57 -3.93 2.73
CA LEU A 90 -0.82 -2.50 2.51
C LEU A 90 -1.36 -1.82 3.76
N VAL A 91 -2.33 -2.44 4.45
CA VAL A 91 -2.88 -1.89 5.71
C VAL A 91 -1.80 -1.78 6.78
N VAL A 92 -0.97 -2.82 6.95
CA VAL A 92 0.14 -2.79 7.92
C VAL A 92 1.14 -1.71 7.55
N ASN A 93 1.54 -1.62 6.28
CA ASN A 93 2.52 -0.64 5.81
C ASN A 93 1.99 0.80 5.96
N MET A 94 0.72 1.04 5.66
CA MET A 94 0.08 2.34 5.90
C MET A 94 -0.07 2.65 7.39
N GLY A 95 -0.34 1.65 8.24
CA GLY A 95 -0.36 1.82 9.69
C GLY A 95 1.00 2.25 10.25
N VAL A 96 2.08 1.63 9.80
CA VAL A 96 3.45 2.04 10.15
C VAL A 96 3.74 3.46 9.64
N ALA A 97 3.34 3.78 8.40
CA ALA A 97 3.50 5.12 7.85
C ALA A 97 2.72 6.17 8.68
N THR A 98 1.49 5.87 9.08
CA THR A 98 0.68 6.74 9.96
C THR A 98 1.32 6.92 11.33
N TYR A 99 1.87 5.86 11.94
CA TYR A 99 2.59 5.94 13.21
C TYR A 99 3.80 6.89 13.11
N VAL A 100 4.61 6.72 12.08
CA VAL A 100 5.77 7.59 11.79
C VAL A 100 5.34 9.04 11.56
N HIS A 101 4.20 9.28 10.90
CA HIS A 101 3.68 10.64 10.69
C HIS A 101 3.08 11.27 11.96
N LEU A 102 2.60 10.46 12.91
CA LEU A 102 2.09 10.94 14.19
C LEU A 102 3.21 11.24 15.20
N GLN A 103 4.43 10.76 14.93
CA GLN A 103 5.60 11.04 15.76
C GLN A 103 5.90 12.55 15.77
N PRO A 104 5.85 13.24 16.93
CA PRO A 104 5.89 14.71 17.02
C PRO A 104 7.20 15.35 16.55
N ASP A 105 8.23 14.53 16.34
CA ASP A 105 9.60 14.94 16.07
C ASP A 105 9.95 15.04 14.57
N VAL A 106 9.01 14.73 13.67
CA VAL A 106 9.17 14.84 12.22
C VAL A 106 8.82 16.27 11.75
N PRO A 107 9.80 17.06 11.28
CA PRO A 107 9.56 18.44 10.83
C PRO A 107 8.62 18.49 9.61
N ALA A 108 7.76 19.51 9.54
CA ALA A 108 6.84 19.67 8.41
C ALA A 108 7.55 19.87 7.05
N SER A 109 8.84 20.25 7.07
CA SER A 109 9.71 20.45 5.91
C SER A 109 10.21 19.16 5.25
N VAL A 110 10.08 18.01 5.90
CA VAL A 110 10.48 16.69 5.33
C VAL A 110 9.27 15.85 4.90
N LEU A 111 8.11 16.48 4.76
CA LEU A 111 6.92 15.85 4.18
C LEU A 111 6.89 16.14 2.68
N PRO A 112 6.70 15.12 1.81
CA PRO A 112 6.70 15.31 0.36
C PRO A 112 5.66 16.31 -0.18
N LEU A 113 4.69 16.69 0.65
CA LEU A 113 3.62 17.64 0.32
C LEU A 113 3.44 18.75 1.38
N GLY A 114 4.29 18.81 2.42
CA GLY A 114 4.17 19.80 3.51
C GLY A 114 2.91 19.67 4.40
N ILE A 115 2.11 18.61 4.23
CA ILE A 115 0.89 18.36 5.01
C ILE A 115 1.22 17.42 6.17
N LYS A 116 1.20 17.95 7.40
CA LYS A 116 1.49 17.24 8.66
C LYS A 116 0.60 16.01 8.91
N THR A 117 -0.58 15.98 8.31
CA THR A 117 -1.60 14.96 8.54
C THR A 117 -1.47 13.81 7.54
N PRO A 118 -1.47 12.54 7.97
CA PRO A 118 -1.32 11.37 7.09
C PRO A 118 -2.61 11.09 6.29
N PHE A 119 -3.12 12.07 5.54
CA PHE A 119 -4.31 11.91 4.68
C PHE A 119 -4.11 10.86 3.60
N ILE A 120 -2.94 10.84 2.96
CA ILE A 120 -2.63 9.88 1.89
C ILE A 120 -2.58 8.44 2.44
N PRO A 121 -1.79 8.13 3.50
CA PRO A 121 -1.79 6.80 4.08
C PRO A 121 -3.17 6.34 4.54
N LEU A 122 -3.95 7.23 5.13
CA LEU A 122 -5.27 6.93 5.66
C LEU A 122 -6.28 6.68 4.53
N PHE A 123 -6.22 7.45 3.45
CA PHE A 123 -7.02 7.22 2.25
C PHE A 123 -6.68 5.87 1.58
N VAL A 124 -5.39 5.57 1.42
CA VAL A 124 -4.90 4.31 0.87
C VAL A 124 -5.32 3.12 1.74
N MET A 125 -5.27 3.27 3.07
CA MET A 125 -5.71 2.27 4.04
C MET A 125 -7.22 2.00 3.93
N VAL A 126 -8.07 3.04 3.79
CA VAL A 126 -9.51 2.86 3.57
C VAL A 126 -9.77 2.08 2.28
N LEU A 127 -9.08 2.41 1.19
CA LEU A 127 -9.20 1.67 -0.08
C LEU A 127 -8.73 0.21 0.05
N ALA A 128 -7.67 -0.05 0.81
CA ALA A 128 -7.17 -1.40 1.09
C ALA A 128 -8.19 -2.21 1.90
N VAL A 129 -8.83 -1.60 2.91
CA VAL A 129 -9.90 -2.22 3.70
C VAL A 129 -11.13 -2.49 2.84
N LEU A 130 -11.50 -1.59 1.92
CA LEU A 130 -12.59 -1.83 0.96
C LEU A 130 -12.29 -3.03 0.04
N ASN A 131 -11.05 -3.17 -0.42
CA ASN A 131 -10.60 -4.35 -1.16
C ASN A 131 -10.76 -5.63 -0.32
N LEU A 132 -10.29 -5.63 0.92
CA LEU A 132 -10.43 -6.77 1.84
C LEU A 132 -11.89 -7.12 2.11
N TYR A 133 -12.74 -6.13 2.34
CA TYR A 133 -14.17 -6.33 2.60
C TYR A 133 -14.88 -6.96 1.41
N ARG A 134 -14.63 -6.48 0.19
CA ARG A 134 -15.17 -7.09 -1.04
C ARG A 134 -14.67 -8.52 -1.24
N LEU A 135 -13.41 -8.76 -0.91
CA LEU A 135 -12.80 -10.08 -1.04
C LEU A 135 -13.33 -11.08 0.00
N TYR A 136 -13.61 -10.60 1.22
CA TYR A 136 -14.26 -11.36 2.28
C TYR A 136 -15.73 -11.67 1.97
N GLY A 137 -16.51 -10.69 1.52
CA GLY A 137 -17.90 -10.89 1.11
C GLY A 137 -18.06 -11.88 -0.04
N ALA A 138 -17.13 -11.89 -1.00
CA ALA A 138 -17.10 -12.88 -2.07
C ALA A 138 -16.69 -14.31 -1.62
N ARG A 139 -16.08 -14.45 -0.43
CA ARG A 139 -15.77 -15.74 0.19
C ARG A 139 -16.92 -16.28 1.04
N THR A 140 -17.66 -15.41 1.74
CA THR A 140 -18.78 -15.81 2.61
C THR A 140 -20.09 -16.09 1.86
N GLY A 141 -20.33 -15.47 0.70
CA GLY A 141 -21.48 -15.78 -0.17
C GLY A 141 -21.43 -17.16 -0.87
N LYS A 142 -20.54 -18.05 -0.41
CA LYS A 142 -20.38 -19.44 -0.88
C LYS A 142 -20.84 -20.48 0.14
N SER A 143 -21.37 -20.07 1.29
CA SER A 143 -21.92 -20.99 2.29
C SER A 143 -23.41 -21.20 2.11
#